data_AF-A0AAX3UE10-F1
#
_entry.id   AF-A0AAX3UE10-F1
#
_cell.length_a   1.000
_cell.length_b   1.000
_cell.length_c   1.000
_cell.angle_alpha   90.00
_cell.angle_beta   90.00
_cell.angle_gamma   90.00
#
_symmetry.space_group_name_H-M   'P 1'
#
loop_
_entity.id
_entity.type
_entity.pdbx_description
1 polymer ?
#
loop_
_entity_poly.entity_id
_entity_poly.type
_entity_poly.pdbx_seq_one_letter_code
_entity_poly.pdbx_strand_id
1 'polypeptide(L)'
;MNSFRGKKRKEYVIRMTDDVSKLIATNYHISFKQAKQDFIKSQVFNYLAFANEDFMEEGPLDFYDLYVNLKKTGRMVSSADLYLEKHPELYSIL
;
A
#
# COMPACT_ATOMS: atom_id res chain seq x y z
N MET A 1 5.68 27.41 11.13
CA MET A 1 4.57 26.42 11.18
C MET A 1 4.95 25.21 10.34
N ASN A 2 5.42 24.11 10.93
CA ASN A 2 5.76 22.87 10.18
C ASN A 2 5.86 21.57 11.01
N SER A 3 5.73 21.60 12.35
CA SER A 3 5.90 20.37 13.17
C SER A 3 4.65 19.46 13.20
N PHE A 4 3.45 20.02 13.05
CA PHE A 4 2.19 19.27 13.16
C PHE A 4 1.93 18.35 11.96
N ARG A 5 2.22 18.81 10.73
CA ARG A 5 2.05 18.04 9.49
C ARG A 5 3.01 16.84 9.44
N GLY A 6 4.27 17.05 9.83
CA GLY A 6 5.27 15.98 9.93
C GLY A 6 4.92 14.92 10.97
N LYS A 7 4.32 15.30 12.11
CA LYS A 7 3.87 14.35 13.14
C LYS A 7 2.73 13.46 12.64
N LYS A 8 1.71 14.04 12.00
CA LYS A 8 0.58 13.29 11.43
C LYS A 8 1.01 12.30 10.35
N ARG A 9 1.95 12.68 9.48
CA ARG A 9 2.48 11.76 8.46
C ARG A 9 3.19 10.57 9.09
N LYS A 10 4.03 10.79 10.11
CA LYS A 10 4.70 9.71 10.83
C LYS A 10 3.71 8.74 11.49
N GLU A 11 2.70 9.27 12.17
CA GLU A 11 1.64 8.47 12.79
C GLU A 11 0.85 7.65 11.75
N TYR A 12 0.52 8.27 10.61
CA TYR A 12 -0.15 7.60 9.50
C TYR A 12 0.71 6.44 8.94
N VAL A 13 1.99 6.69 8.64
CA VAL A 13 2.90 5.66 8.11
C VAL A 13 3.06 4.51 9.11
N ILE A 14 3.21 4.79 10.40
CA ILE A 14 3.30 3.75 11.43
C ILE A 14 2.04 2.89 11.46
N ARG A 15 0.86 3.53 11.52
CA ARG A 15 -0.44 2.84 11.56
C ARG A 15 -0.64 1.98 10.31
N MET A 16 -0.42 2.55 9.12
CA MET A 16 -0.55 1.81 7.85
C MET A 16 0.43 0.64 7.80
N THR A 17 1.67 0.84 8.23
CA THR A 17 2.66 -0.23 8.29
C THR A 17 2.17 -1.40 9.14
N ASP A 18 1.66 -1.12 10.34
CA ASP A 18 1.17 -2.18 11.23
C ASP A 18 -0.07 -2.87 10.66
N ASP A 19 -1.03 -2.12 10.13
CA ASP A 19 -2.27 -2.71 9.60
C ASP A 19 -2.04 -3.54 8.33
N VAL A 20 -1.20 -3.06 7.41
CA VAL A 20 -0.79 -3.84 6.24
C VAL A 20 0.01 -5.08 6.64
N SER A 21 0.89 -4.96 7.64
CA SER A 21 1.66 -6.10 8.14
C SER A 21 0.76 -7.17 8.77
N LYS A 22 -0.34 -6.80 9.44
CA LYS A 22 -1.35 -7.75 9.92
C LYS A 22 -2.05 -8.46 8.75
N LEU A 23 -2.42 -7.72 7.70
CA LEU A 23 -3.03 -8.31 6.51
C LEU A 23 -2.08 -9.31 5.85
N ILE A 24 -0.80 -8.97 5.69
CA ILE A 24 0.22 -9.86 5.14
C ILE A 24 0.40 -11.09 6.04
N ALA A 25 0.56 -10.91 7.35
CA ALA A 25 0.75 -12.02 8.29
C ALA A 25 -0.39 -13.04 8.22
N THR A 26 -1.63 -12.56 8.21
CA THR A 26 -2.84 -13.39 8.12
C THR A 26 -2.92 -14.14 6.79
N ASN A 27 -2.75 -13.44 5.66
CA ASN A 27 -2.95 -14.04 4.33
C ASN A 27 -1.79 -14.94 3.87
N TYR A 28 -0.57 -14.69 4.34
CA TYR A 28 0.61 -15.50 4.00
C TYR A 28 0.97 -16.51 5.09
N HIS A 29 0.21 -16.58 6.19
CA HIS A 29 0.45 -17.46 7.33
C HIS A 29 1.87 -17.35 7.91
N ILE A 30 2.37 -16.11 8.02
CA ILE A 30 3.69 -15.80 8.59
C ILE A 30 3.56 -14.96 9.86
N SER A 31 4.63 -14.90 10.66
CA SER A 31 4.62 -14.04 11.85
C SER A 31 4.46 -12.56 11.49
N PHE A 32 3.79 -11.79 12.35
CA PHE A 32 3.70 -10.33 12.21
C PHE A 32 5.08 -9.66 12.05
N LYS A 33 6.08 -10.14 12.80
CA LYS A 33 7.45 -9.63 12.70
C LYS A 33 8.04 -9.82 11.31
N GLN A 34 7.88 -11.01 10.73
CA GLN A 34 8.34 -11.30 9.37
C GLN A 34 7.57 -10.46 8.35
N ALA A 35 6.24 -10.42 8.44
CA ALA A 35 5.38 -9.65 7.55
C ALA A 35 5.75 -8.16 7.54
N LYS A 36 6.02 -7.59 8.72
CA LYS A 36 6.47 -6.20 8.86
C LYS A 36 7.84 -5.94 8.24
N GLN A 37 8.78 -6.86 8.43
CA GLN A 37 10.10 -6.76 7.78
C GLN A 37 9.99 -6.85 6.26
N ASP A 38 9.16 -7.75 5.75
CA ASP A 38 8.92 -7.90 4.31
C ASP A 38 8.25 -6.65 3.73
N PHE A 39 7.25 -6.10 4.42
CA PHE A 39 6.54 -4.91 3.98
C PHE A 39 7.46 -3.68 3.95
N ILE A 40 8.22 -3.43 5.02
CA ILE A 40 9.14 -2.26 5.11
C ILE A 40 10.21 -2.30 4.01
N LYS A 41 10.59 -3.49 3.52
CA LYS A 41 11.55 -3.65 2.41
C LYS A 41 10.92 -3.51 1.02
N SER A 42 9.60 -3.40 0.93
CA SER A 42 8.88 -3.35 -0.34
C SER A 42 8.88 -1.95 -0.96
N GLN A 43 8.71 -1.89 -2.28
CA GLN A 43 8.50 -0.61 -2.98
C GLN A 43 7.21 0.09 -2.55
N VAL A 44 6.18 -0.67 -2.14
CA VAL A 44 4.91 -0.13 -1.63
C VAL A 44 5.12 0.65 -0.33
N PHE A 45 5.98 0.16 0.57
CA PHE A 45 6.33 0.92 1.76
C PHE A 45 7.08 2.21 1.41
N ASN A 46 7.99 2.19 0.43
CA ASN A 46 8.66 3.41 -0.01
C ASN A 46 7.67 4.45 -0.55
N TYR A 47 6.66 4.01 -1.31
CA TYR A 47 5.57 4.88 -1.75
C TYR A 47 4.78 5.42 -0.55
N LEU A 48 4.33 4.55 0.35
CA LEU A 48 3.65 4.94 1.60
C LEU A 48 4.46 5.94 2.44
N ALA A 49 5.79 5.77 2.54
CA ALA A 49 6.63 6.56 3.43
C ALA A 49 7.07 7.90 2.83
N PHE A 50 7.27 7.95 1.51
CA PHE A 50 7.99 9.06 0.86
C PHE A 50 7.24 9.73 -0.31
N ALA A 51 6.07 9.23 -0.72
CA ALA A 51 5.27 9.94 -1.70
C ALA A 51 4.93 11.35 -1.17
N ASN A 52 5.14 12.37 -2.02
CA ASN A 52 4.88 13.79 -1.74
C ASN A 52 3.38 14.15 -1.71
N GLU A 53 2.55 13.14 -1.91
CA GLU A 53 1.12 13.24 -2.05
C GLU A 53 0.46 13.40 -0.68
N ASP A 54 -0.36 14.45 -0.53
CA ASP A 54 -1.23 14.71 0.64
C ASP A 54 -2.42 13.71 0.72
N PHE A 55 -2.22 12.51 0.19
CA PHE A 55 -3.27 11.51 0.02
C PHE A 55 -3.35 10.68 1.30
N MET A 56 -4.20 11.13 2.21
CA MET A 56 -4.68 10.34 3.36
C MET A 56 -5.92 9.50 2.99
N GLU A 57 -6.28 9.41 1.70
CA GLU A 57 -7.46 8.66 1.24
C GLU A 57 -7.19 7.15 1.14
N GLU A 58 -5.94 6.76 0.83
CA GLU A 58 -5.57 5.34 0.77
C GLU A 58 -5.57 4.71 2.18
N GLY A 59 -6.22 3.54 2.27
CA GLY A 59 -6.30 2.72 3.47
C GLY A 59 -5.36 1.50 3.42
N PRO A 60 -5.34 0.69 4.48
CA PRO A 60 -4.49 -0.50 4.55
C PRO A 60 -4.75 -1.53 3.45
N LEU A 61 -6.01 -1.63 2.97
CA LEU A 61 -6.37 -2.57 1.92
C LEU A 61 -5.77 -2.18 0.57
N ASP A 62 -5.67 -0.89 0.28
CA ASP A 62 -5.08 -0.39 -0.97
C ASP A 62 -3.59 -0.72 -1.02
N PHE A 63 -2.85 -0.43 0.05
CA PHE A 63 -1.44 -0.79 0.15
C PHE A 63 -1.23 -2.31 0.15
N TYR A 64 -2.13 -3.09 0.76
CA TYR A 64 -2.05 -4.55 0.71
C TYR A 64 -2.25 -5.08 -0.72
N ASP A 65 -3.23 -4.54 -1.45
CA ASP A 65 -3.48 -4.89 -2.85
C ASP A 65 -2.28 -4.59 -3.73
N LEU A 66 -1.70 -3.38 -3.62
CA LEU A 66 -0.47 -3.00 -4.30
C LEU A 66 0.69 -3.96 -3.96
N TYR A 67 0.83 -4.35 -2.69
CA TYR A 67 1.89 -5.27 -2.25
C TYR A 67 1.71 -6.66 -2.86
N VAL A 68 0.49 -7.18 -2.88
CA VAL A 68 0.16 -8.48 -3.47
C VAL A 68 0.41 -8.46 -4.97
N ASN A 69 -0.02 -7.42 -5.68
CA ASN A 69 0.17 -7.29 -7.12
C ASN A 69 1.64 -7.11 -7.48
N LEU A 70 2.40 -6.34 -6.70
CA LEU A 70 3.85 -6.23 -6.86
C LEU A 70 4.52 -7.60 -6.73
N LYS A 71 4.14 -8.41 -5.74
CA LYS A 71 4.68 -9.77 -5.59
C LYS A 71 4.27 -10.72 -6.73
N LYS A 72 3.03 -10.65 -7.20
CA LYS A 72 2.50 -11.56 -8.23
C LYS A 72 2.96 -11.21 -9.64
N THR A 73 3.09 -9.92 -9.95
CA THR A 73 3.24 -9.41 -11.32
C THR A 73 4.54 -8.64 -11.53
N GLY A 74 5.25 -8.27 -10.46
CA GLY A 74 6.39 -7.36 -10.51
C GLY A 74 6.00 -5.89 -10.72
N ARG A 75 4.70 -5.56 -10.75
CA ARG A 75 4.19 -4.20 -10.98
C ARG A 75 3.44 -3.70 -9.75
N MET A 76 3.75 -2.50 -9.30
CA MET A 76 3.02 -1.81 -8.23
C MET A 76 1.78 -1.14 -8.84
N VAL A 77 0.70 -1.90 -8.97
CA VAL A 77 -0.53 -1.50 -9.66
C VAL A 77 -1.73 -2.06 -8.90
N SER A 78 -2.83 -1.31 -8.85
CA SER A 78 -4.04 -1.78 -8.17
C SER A 78 -4.73 -2.88 -8.97
N SER A 79 -5.50 -3.71 -8.29
CA SER A 79 -6.34 -4.73 -8.93
C SER A 79 -7.42 -4.08 -9.81
N ALA A 80 -7.86 -2.87 -9.48
CA ALA A 80 -8.78 -2.10 -10.31
C ALA A 80 -8.13 -1.68 -11.63
N ASP A 81 -6.91 -1.14 -11.59
CA ASP A 81 -6.17 -0.78 -12.80
C ASP A 81 -5.86 -2.00 -13.67
N LEU A 82 -5.45 -3.12 -13.05
CA LEU A 82 -5.25 -4.39 -13.77
C LEU A 82 -6.54 -4.91 -14.43
N TYR A 83 -7.70 -4.65 -13.81
CA TYR A 83 -8.98 -5.00 -14.40
C TYR A 83 -9.29 -4.10 -15.59
N LEU A 84 -9.09 -2.79 -15.47
CA LEU A 84 -9.31 -1.83 -16.55
C LEU A 84 -8.36 -2.06 -17.74
N GLU A 85 -7.11 -2.48 -17.51
CA GLU A 85 -6.18 -2.88 -18.58
C GLU A 85 -6.72 -4.03 -19.44
N LYS A 86 -7.53 -4.92 -18.86
CA LYS A 86 -8.17 -6.05 -19.57
C LYS A 86 -9.51 -5.70 -20.18
N HIS A 87 -10.12 -4.61 -19.72
CA HIS A 87 -11.45 -4.15 -20.09
C HIS A 87 -11.40 -2.70 -20.59
N PRO A 88 -10.67 -2.42 -21.69
CA PRO A 88 -10.47 -1.05 -22.16
C PRO A 88 -11.78 -0.35 -22.54
N GLU A 89 -12.84 -1.10 -22.83
CA GLU A 89 -14.20 -0.60 -23.06
C GLU A 89 -14.78 0.16 -21.86
N LEU A 90 -14.27 -0.06 -20.65
CA LEU A 90 -14.75 0.61 -19.44
C LEU A 90 -14.11 2.00 -19.23
N TYR A 91 -13.04 2.34 -19.94
CA TYR A 91 -12.42 3.67 -19.86
C TYR A 91 -13.34 4.78 -20.36
N SER A 92 -14.34 4.48 -21.19
CA SER A 92 -15.30 5.49 -21.67
C SER A 92 -16.42 5.84 -20.69
N ILE A 93 -16.42 5.25 -19.48
CA ILE A 93 -17.48 5.41 -18.47
C ILE A 93 -16.97 6.17 -17.22
N LEU A 94 -15.70 6.57 -17.20
CA LEU A 94 -15.07 7.43 -16.18
C LEU A 94 -14.86 8.85 -16.73
#